data_AF-A7T9E7-F1
#
_entry.id   AF-A7T9E7-F1
#
_cell.length_a   1.000
_cell.length_b   1.000
_cell.length_c   1.000
_cell.angle_alpha   90.00
_cell.angle_beta   90.00
_cell.angle_gamma   90.00
#
_symmetry.space_group_name_H-M   'P 1'
#
loop_
_entity.id
_entity.type
_entity.pdbx_description
1 polymer ?
#
loop_
_entity_poly.entity_id
_entity_poly.type
_entity_poly.pdbx_seq_one_letter_code
_entity_poly.pdbx_strand_id
1 'polypeptide(L)'
;MVKEAKNGSSFLFHNGDLGYGLGYLHVWEQWQNLIEPFVTLMPHMVGVGNHEYDHAFGGKNDPSGAPGNGFHPWWAGPNEYGNDSYGECGVPTNMRFHMPDNGNSVFW
;
A
#
# COMPACT_ATOMS: atom_id res chain seq x y z
N MET A 1 -4.32 8.97 17.12
CA MET A 1 -4.10 9.70 15.83
C MET A 1 -4.78 11.07 15.79
N VAL A 2 -6.11 11.21 15.91
CA VAL A 2 -6.75 12.55 15.91
C VAL A 2 -6.21 13.47 17.01
N LYS A 3 -6.04 12.93 18.23
CA LYS A 3 -5.42 13.64 19.35
C LYS A 3 -3.99 14.08 19.02
N GLU A 4 -3.22 13.22 18.37
CA GLU A 4 -1.81 13.43 18.06
C GLU A 4 -1.64 14.49 16.97
N ALA A 5 -2.51 14.47 15.96
CA ALA A 5 -2.62 15.53 14.95
C ALA A 5 -2.92 16.89 15.61
N LYS A 6 -3.91 16.94 16.50
CA LYS A 6 -4.28 18.17 17.23
C LYS A 6 -3.21 18.66 18.20
N ASN A 7 -2.33 17.77 18.67
CA ASN A 7 -1.23 18.09 19.58
C ASN A 7 0.08 18.43 18.87
N GLY A 8 0.06 18.64 17.54
CA GLY A 8 1.20 19.16 16.78
C GLY A 8 2.02 18.12 16.01
N SER A 9 1.57 16.86 15.91
CA SER A 9 2.19 15.90 14.99
C SER A 9 2.08 16.42 13.56
N SER A 10 3.21 16.50 12.85
CA SER A 10 3.27 17.21 11.57
C SER A 10 3.00 16.33 10.35
N PHE A 11 3.22 15.01 10.45
CA PHE A 11 2.93 14.04 9.40
C PHE A 11 2.82 12.62 9.98
N LEU A 12 2.21 11.71 9.21
CA LEU A 12 2.11 10.28 9.50
C LEU A 12 2.80 9.51 8.39
N PHE A 13 3.58 8.50 8.75
CA PHE A 13 4.06 7.47 7.85
C PHE A 13 3.50 6.11 8.27
N HIS A 14 2.61 5.53 7.46
CA HIS A 14 2.08 4.18 7.66
C HIS A 14 2.94 3.20 6.85
N ASN A 15 3.79 2.42 7.51
CA ASN A 15 4.80 1.58 6.87
C ASN A 15 4.24 0.26 6.29
N GLY A 16 3.43 0.34 5.23
CA GLY A 16 2.85 -0.81 4.54
C GLY A 16 1.77 -1.51 5.36
N ASP A 17 1.16 -2.54 4.76
CA ASP A 17 0.08 -3.32 5.34
C ASP A 17 -1.06 -2.41 5.79
N LEU A 18 -1.78 -1.90 4.79
CA LEU A 18 -2.76 -0.84 4.92
C LEU A 18 -4.11 -1.42 5.32
N GLY A 19 -5.12 -1.27 4.48
CA GLY A 19 -6.49 -1.70 4.81
C GLY A 19 -6.69 -3.20 4.84
N TYR A 20 -5.68 -4.02 4.50
CA TYR A 20 -5.81 -5.45 4.24
C TYR A 20 -7.00 -5.73 3.31
N GLY A 21 -7.04 -5.04 2.16
CA GLY A 21 -8.08 -5.22 1.16
C GLY A 21 -8.11 -6.64 0.60
N LEU A 22 -6.93 -7.21 0.32
CA LEU A 22 -6.73 -8.61 -0.07
C LEU A 22 -7.70 -9.07 -1.17
N GLY A 23 -7.91 -8.24 -2.18
CA GLY A 23 -8.79 -8.51 -3.33
C GLY A 23 -10.24 -8.08 -3.13
N TYR A 24 -10.61 -7.65 -1.93
CA TYR A 24 -11.94 -7.14 -1.59
C TYR A 24 -11.97 -5.61 -1.60
N LEU A 25 -12.18 -5.00 -2.77
CA LEU A 25 -12.14 -3.54 -2.94
C LEU A 25 -13.04 -2.73 -1.99
N HIS A 26 -14.14 -3.30 -1.49
CA HIS A 26 -15.01 -2.63 -0.53
C HIS A 26 -14.34 -2.41 0.85
N VAL A 27 -13.35 -3.22 1.20
CA VAL A 27 -12.57 -3.06 2.44
C VAL A 27 -11.72 -1.79 2.38
N TRP A 28 -11.15 -1.45 1.21
CA TRP A 28 -10.44 -0.18 1.02
C TRP A 28 -11.33 1.03 1.32
N GLU A 29 -12.58 1.02 0.87
CA GLU A 29 -13.54 2.11 1.16
C GLU A 29 -13.87 2.18 2.67
N GLN A 30 -14.09 1.04 3.31
CA GLN A 30 -14.34 0.98 4.76
C GLN A 30 -13.16 1.50 5.56
N TRP A 31 -11.95 1.09 5.20
CA TRP A 31 -10.73 1.51 5.88
C TRP A 31 -10.42 2.99 5.65
N GLN A 32 -10.62 3.52 4.43
CA GLN A 32 -10.46 4.96 4.19
C GLN A 32 -11.44 5.79 5.03
N ASN A 33 -12.71 5.36 5.12
CA ASN A 33 -13.69 6.00 6.00
C ASN A 33 -13.28 5.94 7.48
N LEU A 34 -12.62 4.86 7.91
CA LEU A 34 -12.15 4.71 9.29
C LEU A 34 -11.00 5.67 9.63
N ILE A 35 -10.08 5.91 8.69
CA ILE A 35 -8.89 6.75 8.92
C ILE A 35 -9.10 8.24 8.60
N GLU A 36 -10.15 8.57 7.85
CA GLU A 36 -10.53 9.92 7.40
C GLU A 36 -10.38 10.99 8.50
N PRO A 37 -10.81 10.77 9.76
CA PRO A 37 -10.74 11.81 10.80
C PRO A 37 -9.33 12.30 11.15
N PHE A 38 -8.27 11.53 10.86
CA PHE A 38 -6.90 11.95 11.14
C PHE A 38 -6.07 12.21 9.88
N VAL A 39 -6.32 11.50 8.77
CA VAL A 39 -5.58 11.72 7.51
C VAL A 39 -5.99 13.01 6.81
N THR A 40 -7.13 13.61 7.19
CA THR A 40 -7.56 14.94 6.74
C THR A 40 -6.90 16.09 7.52
N LEU A 41 -6.22 15.79 8.64
CA LEU A 41 -5.61 16.80 9.52
C LEU A 41 -4.10 16.98 9.31
N MET A 42 -3.44 15.99 8.71
CA MET A 42 -1.98 15.96 8.52
C MET A 42 -1.64 15.06 7.32
N PRO A 43 -0.52 15.30 6.61
CA PRO A 43 -0.09 14.45 5.52
C PRO A 43 0.02 12.98 5.94
N HIS A 44 -0.59 12.09 5.15
CA HIS A 44 -0.54 10.64 5.32
C HIS A 44 0.32 10.01 4.23
N MET A 45 1.58 9.77 4.58
CA MET A 45 2.53 9.05 3.75
C MET A 45 2.38 7.56 4.02
N VAL A 46 2.47 6.71 3.01
CA VAL A 46 2.37 5.25 3.18
C VAL A 46 3.60 4.56 2.64
N GLY A 47 3.89 3.38 3.16
CA GLY A 47 4.71 2.30 2.60
C GLY A 47 3.85 1.36 1.76
N VAL A 48 4.46 0.57 0.87
CA VAL A 48 3.80 -0.54 0.19
C VAL A 48 4.24 -1.84 0.86
N GLY A 49 3.31 -2.57 1.48
CA GLY A 49 3.56 -3.86 2.12
C GLY A 49 3.33 -5.05 1.18
N ASN A 50 3.57 -6.26 1.69
CA ASN A 50 3.29 -7.51 0.96
C ASN A 50 1.79 -7.66 0.67
N HIS A 51 0.94 -7.24 1.60
CA HIS A 51 -0.51 -7.30 1.44
C HIS A 51 -1.07 -6.29 0.40
N GLU A 52 -0.28 -5.30 0.01
CA GLU A 52 -0.64 -4.41 -1.10
C GLU A 52 -0.08 -4.92 -2.43
N TYR A 53 1.12 -5.51 -2.44
CA TYR A 53 1.87 -5.72 -3.67
C TYR A 53 2.00 -7.19 -4.10
N ASP A 54 2.29 -8.12 -3.20
CA ASP A 54 2.80 -9.43 -3.61
C ASP A 54 1.79 -10.20 -4.45
N HIS A 55 2.27 -10.68 -5.60
CA HIS A 55 1.47 -11.33 -6.63
C HIS A 55 2.27 -12.43 -7.33
N ALA A 56 1.62 -13.57 -7.57
CA ALA A 56 2.31 -14.71 -8.17
C ALA A 56 2.69 -14.51 -9.65
N PHE A 57 1.98 -13.62 -10.36
CA PHE A 57 2.16 -13.36 -11.79
C PHE A 57 2.12 -11.86 -12.04
N GLY A 58 3.30 -11.27 -12.23
CA GLY A 58 3.45 -9.89 -12.64
C GLY A 58 3.39 -9.73 -14.16
N GLY A 59 3.69 -8.52 -14.64
CA GLY A 59 3.85 -8.29 -16.07
C GLY A 59 3.81 -6.83 -16.45
N LYS A 60 3.54 -6.55 -17.74
CA LYS A 60 3.55 -5.21 -18.32
C LYS A 60 2.60 -4.19 -17.66
N ASN A 61 1.66 -4.66 -16.84
CA ASN A 61 0.66 -3.83 -16.16
C ASN A 61 0.99 -3.62 -14.67
N ASP A 62 2.10 -4.18 -14.17
CA ASP A 62 2.55 -3.95 -12.80
C ASP A 62 2.84 -2.44 -12.62
N PRO A 63 2.10 -1.74 -11.74
CA PRO A 63 2.25 -0.31 -11.55
C PRO A 63 3.61 0.08 -10.92
N SER A 64 4.34 -0.85 -10.31
CA SER A 64 5.69 -0.62 -9.77
C SER A 64 6.78 -0.61 -10.84
N GLY A 65 6.52 -1.22 -12.00
CA GLY A 65 7.54 -1.44 -13.03
C GLY A 65 8.63 -2.45 -12.65
N ALA A 66 8.48 -3.20 -11.55
CA ALA A 66 9.44 -4.22 -11.15
C ALA A 66 9.53 -5.34 -12.21
N PRO A 67 10.73 -5.91 -12.44
CA PRO A 67 10.88 -7.01 -13.38
C PRO A 67 10.28 -8.31 -12.84
N GLY A 68 9.76 -9.15 -13.74
CA GLY A 68 9.27 -10.49 -13.40
C GLY A 68 7.96 -10.45 -12.62
N ASN A 69 7.91 -11.20 -11.51
CA ASN A 69 6.74 -11.31 -10.66
C ASN A 69 6.81 -10.39 -9.43
N GLY A 70 7.74 -9.44 -9.35
CA GLY A 70 7.96 -8.64 -8.13
C GLY A 70 8.95 -9.30 -7.16
N PHE A 71 9.00 -8.82 -5.92
CA PHE A 71 10.00 -9.25 -4.93
C PHE A 71 9.70 -10.66 -4.36
N HIS A 72 10.38 -11.68 -4.89
CA HIS A 72 10.25 -13.08 -4.46
C HIS A 72 11.63 -13.63 -4.08
N PRO A 73 12.12 -13.39 -2.84
CA PRO A 73 13.45 -13.84 -2.47
C PRO A 73 13.52 -15.37 -2.40
N TRP A 74 14.60 -15.96 -2.94
CA TRP A 74 14.79 -17.42 -2.98
C TRP A 74 14.83 -18.10 -1.60
N TRP A 75 15.12 -17.34 -0.56
CA TRP A 75 15.19 -17.81 0.83
C TRP A 75 13.83 -17.78 1.54
N ALA A 76 12.80 -17.17 0.94
CA ALA A 76 11.47 -17.13 1.50
C ALA A 76 10.77 -18.49 1.39
N GLY A 77 9.90 -18.78 2.36
CA GLY A 77 9.04 -19.95 2.32
C GLY A 77 8.07 -19.92 1.14
N PRO A 78 7.47 -21.07 0.76
CA PRO A 78 6.55 -21.15 -0.38
C PRO A 78 5.26 -20.34 -0.22
N ASN A 79 4.97 -19.83 0.98
CA ASN A 79 3.80 -19.02 1.31
C ASN A 79 4.19 -17.59 1.73
N GLU A 80 5.46 -17.21 1.58
CA GLU A 80 5.96 -15.88 1.92
C GLU A 80 6.28 -15.16 0.62
N TYR A 81 5.87 -13.89 0.52
CA TYR A 81 6.08 -13.06 -0.67
C TYR A 81 5.50 -13.63 -1.97
N GLY A 82 4.38 -14.36 -1.88
CA GLY A 82 3.80 -15.06 -3.01
C GLY A 82 2.60 -14.33 -3.60
N ASN A 83 1.45 -14.44 -2.95
CA ASN A 83 0.19 -13.87 -3.45
C ASN A 83 -0.58 -13.18 -2.31
N ASP A 84 0.16 -12.49 -1.44
CA ASP A 84 -0.36 -11.96 -0.19
C ASP A 84 -1.33 -10.81 -0.43
N SER A 85 -1.25 -10.15 -1.59
CA SER A 85 -2.22 -9.13 -2.02
C SER A 85 -3.53 -9.72 -2.57
N TYR A 86 -3.60 -11.03 -2.76
CA TYR A 86 -4.75 -11.75 -3.34
C TYR A 86 -5.26 -11.14 -4.66
N GLY A 87 -4.32 -10.68 -5.49
CA GLY A 87 -4.60 -10.16 -6.83
C GLY A 87 -4.70 -8.64 -6.93
N GLU A 88 -4.50 -7.90 -5.84
CA GLU A 88 -4.47 -6.43 -5.88
C GLU A 88 -3.24 -5.88 -6.59
N CYS A 89 -2.11 -6.58 -6.53
CA CYS A 89 -0.88 -6.29 -7.28
C CYS A 89 -0.46 -4.81 -7.27
N GLY A 90 -0.60 -4.14 -6.13
CA GLY A 90 -0.24 -2.73 -5.92
C GLY A 90 -1.22 -1.72 -6.54
N VAL A 91 -2.21 -2.17 -7.31
CA VAL A 91 -3.10 -1.28 -8.06
C VAL A 91 -3.96 -0.42 -7.13
N PRO A 92 -4.68 -0.94 -6.11
CA PRO A 92 -5.47 -0.12 -5.22
C PRO A 92 -4.64 0.94 -4.50
N THR A 93 -3.45 0.57 -4.02
CA THR A 93 -2.53 1.51 -3.35
C THR A 93 -2.10 2.63 -4.30
N ASN A 94 -1.65 2.27 -5.51
CA ASN A 94 -1.21 3.25 -6.51
C ASN A 94 -2.34 4.18 -6.99
N MET A 95 -3.59 3.72 -6.99
CA MET A 95 -4.74 4.52 -7.42
C MET A 95 -5.34 5.39 -6.30
N ARG A 96 -5.12 5.03 -5.04
CA ARG A 96 -5.79 5.66 -3.88
C ARG A 96 -4.91 6.67 -3.15
N PHE A 97 -3.59 6.52 -3.26
CA PHE A 97 -2.65 7.40 -2.58
C PHE A 97 -1.89 8.27 -3.57
N HIS A 98 -1.78 9.55 -3.22
CA HIS A 98 -0.91 10.49 -3.89
C HIS A 98 0.36 10.65 -3.06
N MET A 99 1.52 10.38 -3.64
CA MET A 99 2.83 10.57 -3.03
C MET A 99 3.62 11.66 -3.77
N PRO A 100 4.67 12.24 -3.16
CA PRO A 100 5.46 13.29 -3.79
C PRO A 100 5.98 12.90 -5.18
N ASP A 101 5.98 13.85 -6.10
CA ASP A 101 6.46 13.64 -7.46
C ASP A 101 7.94 13.21 -7.50
N ASN A 102 8.15 11.91 -7.69
CA ASN A 102 9.46 11.27 -7.83
C ASN A 102 9.56 10.43 -9.13
N GLY A 103 8.47 10.34 -9.91
CA GLY A 103 8.37 9.52 -11.12
C GLY A 103 7.95 8.07 -10.87
N ASN A 104 7.81 7.64 -9.61
CA ASN A 104 7.56 6.26 -9.18
C ASN A 104 6.25 6.10 -8.37
N SER A 105 5.43 7.15 -8.29
CA SER A 105 4.17 7.16 -7.52
C SER A 105 4.39 6.67 -6.07
N VAL A 106 3.67 5.63 -5.64
CA VAL A 106 3.77 5.05 -4.29
C VAL A 106 4.96 4.11 -4.10
N PHE A 107 5.78 3.86 -5.12
CA PHE A 107 6.85 2.85 -5.07
C PHE A 107 8.27 3.41 -4.81
N TRP A 108 8.39 4.73 -4.60
CA TRP A 108 9.61 5.55 -4.31
C TRP A 108 10.87 5.25 -5.12
#